data_AF-A0A7Z0S4D9-F1
#
_entry.id   AF-A0A7Z0S4D9-F1
#
_cell.length_a   1.000
_cell.length_b   1.000
_cell.length_c   1.000
_cell.angle_alpha   90.00
_cell.angle_beta   90.00
_cell.angle_gamma   90.00
#
_symmetry.space_group_name_H-M   'P 1'
#
loop_
_entity.id
_entity.type
_entity.pdbx_description
1 polymer ?
#
loop_
_entity_poly.entity_id
_entity_poly.type
_entity_poly.pdbx_seq_one_letter_code
_entity_poly.pdbx_strand_id
1 'polypeptide(L)'
;MWSEEMVAAIMKPYGYTMGIVAVLVAGTTAKSLTDTFNRDLPKTNQINFLSTMMAAISGFLLLAADSLEGGLANGHMGTKGLLTAFLAAFITVHLYRLCIKNNVTIPMPQEVPPNVSQAFKDIIPYALSVFVLYGLDLLSRQFVGTSVAEAILKAFEPLFTAADGYLGITLIFGAYALFWFVGIHGPSIVEPAIAAITYANVETNFQLLQAGQHADKVLTSGTQMFIVTMGGTGATLVVPFMFMWLTKSKRNRAIGRASVIPTFFGVNEPILFGAPIVLNPVFFLPFVLAPIVNVWIFKFFVDSLKMNSFSVNLPWTTPGPLGIVMGTNFAPLAFLLALLLVVVDVAIYYPFLKVYYQQILTEEASGQPEPALPAKEEVATLKEVTKQTNVLVLCAGGGTSGLLANALTKAAQEYGVPVTAAAGSYGAHREILQEYDLVVLAPQVASNYADMKQETDALGIRLAKTEGAQYIQLTRDGQGALEFVRKQLQ
;
A
#
# COMPACT_ATOMS: atom_id res chain seq x y z
N MET A 1 7.58 23.98 28.32
CA MET A 1 7.33 22.54 28.10
C MET A 1 5.98 22.20 28.70
N TRP A 2 5.26 21.26 28.11
CA TRP A 2 4.01 20.75 28.68
C TRP A 2 4.29 19.96 29.98
N SER A 3 3.29 19.87 30.87
CA SER A 3 3.39 19.02 32.06
C SER A 3 3.44 17.54 31.67
N GLU A 4 4.00 16.69 32.52
CA GLU A 4 4.03 15.23 32.29
C GLU A 4 2.61 14.66 32.09
N GLU A 5 1.64 15.17 32.84
CA GLU A 5 0.23 14.79 32.69
C GLU A 5 -0.32 15.14 31.30
N MET A 6 0.00 16.32 30.78
CA MET A 6 -0.41 16.75 29.45
C MET A 6 0.30 15.94 28.35
N VAL A 7 1.60 15.67 28.53
CA VAL A 7 2.36 14.80 27.62
C VAL A 7 1.76 13.40 27.60
N ALA A 8 1.43 12.83 28.77
CA ALA A 8 0.79 11.52 28.86
C ALA A 8 -0.59 11.52 28.18
N ALA A 9 -1.40 12.57 28.36
CA ALA A 9 -2.69 12.72 27.72
C ALA A 9 -2.58 12.75 26.17
N ILE A 10 -1.59 13.48 25.65
CA ILE A 10 -1.37 13.66 24.21
C ILE A 10 -0.71 12.43 23.57
N MET A 11 0.16 11.73 24.32
CA MET A 11 0.83 10.52 23.85
C MET A 11 -0.02 9.26 24.00
N LYS A 12 -1.13 9.31 24.74
CA LYS A 12 -2.03 8.17 24.93
C LYS A 12 -2.52 7.57 23.60
N PRO A 13 -3.04 8.34 22.61
CA PRO A 13 -3.39 7.77 21.31
C PRO A 13 -2.22 7.05 20.63
N TYR A 14 -1.00 7.62 20.69
CA TYR A 14 0.19 7.02 20.11
C TYR A 14 0.53 5.68 20.77
N GLY A 15 0.61 5.66 22.10
CA GLY A 15 0.96 4.47 22.88
C GLY A 15 -0.01 3.30 22.65
N TYR A 16 -1.30 3.60 22.48
CA TYR A 16 -2.35 2.60 22.25
C TYR A 16 -2.61 2.28 20.76
N THR A 17 -1.83 2.86 19.84
CA THR A 17 -1.88 2.54 18.41
C THR A 17 -0.52 2.09 17.91
N MET A 18 0.38 3.03 17.58
CA MET A 18 1.73 2.75 17.09
C MET A 18 2.60 2.06 18.14
N GLY A 19 2.38 2.34 19.43
CA GLY A 19 3.08 1.68 20.54
C GLY A 19 2.79 0.18 20.67
N ILE A 20 1.72 -0.31 20.04
CA ILE A 20 1.32 -1.73 20.06
C ILE A 20 1.13 -2.32 18.65
N VAL A 21 1.61 -1.64 17.61
CA VAL A 21 1.31 -2.00 16.22
C VAL A 21 1.79 -3.41 15.84
N ALA A 22 2.91 -3.89 16.40
CA ALA A 22 3.39 -5.24 16.10
C ALA A 22 2.46 -6.32 16.66
N VAL A 23 1.79 -6.07 17.79
CA VAL A 23 0.75 -6.97 18.31
C VAL A 23 -0.39 -7.10 17.30
N LEU A 24 -0.86 -5.96 16.78
CA LEU A 24 -1.93 -5.93 15.78
C LEU A 24 -1.51 -6.64 14.49
N VAL A 25 -0.28 -6.38 14.01
CA VAL A 25 0.29 -6.98 12.80
C VAL A 25 0.48 -8.49 12.93
N ALA A 26 0.86 -9.01 14.10
CA ALA A 26 0.98 -10.45 14.31
C ALA A 26 -0.37 -11.15 14.06
N GLY A 27 -1.45 -10.61 14.61
CA GLY A 27 -2.80 -11.10 14.40
C GLY A 27 -3.26 -10.94 12.94
N THR A 28 -3.23 -9.73 12.39
CA THR A 28 -3.78 -9.46 11.05
C THR A 28 -2.99 -10.14 9.92
N THR A 29 -1.68 -10.33 10.09
CA THR A 29 -0.87 -11.14 9.18
C THR A 29 -1.29 -12.59 9.24
N ALA A 30 -1.46 -13.14 10.46
CA ALA A 30 -1.92 -14.52 10.62
C ALA A 30 -3.29 -14.74 9.98
N LYS A 31 -4.24 -13.81 10.19
CA LYS A 31 -5.56 -13.81 9.53
C LYS A 31 -5.43 -13.85 8.01
N SER A 32 -4.65 -12.94 7.44
CA SER A 32 -4.51 -12.79 5.98
C SER A 32 -3.87 -14.01 5.33
N LEU A 33 -2.87 -14.62 6.00
CA LEU A 33 -2.22 -15.84 5.55
C LEU A 33 -3.14 -17.06 5.70
N THR A 34 -3.90 -17.15 6.81
CA THR A 34 -4.90 -18.20 7.03
C THR A 34 -5.95 -18.18 5.92
N ASP A 35 -6.52 -17.01 5.62
CA ASP A 35 -7.48 -16.83 4.54
C ASP A 35 -6.91 -17.27 3.19
N THR A 36 -5.60 -17.08 2.97
CA THR A 36 -4.93 -17.49 1.74
C THR A 36 -4.81 -19.02 1.66
N PHE A 37 -4.38 -19.69 2.73
CA PHE A 37 -4.29 -21.15 2.76
C PHE A 37 -5.65 -21.85 2.75
N ASN A 38 -6.67 -21.20 3.30
CA ASN A 38 -8.05 -21.67 3.28
C ASN A 38 -8.63 -21.81 1.87
N ARG A 39 -8.07 -21.11 0.87
CA ARG A 39 -8.42 -21.28 -0.56
C ARG A 39 -8.10 -22.68 -1.07
N ASP A 40 -7.01 -23.27 -0.59
CA ASP A 40 -6.54 -24.60 -1.01
C ASP A 40 -7.17 -25.73 -0.17
N LEU A 41 -7.95 -25.39 0.86
CA LEU A 41 -8.54 -26.35 1.78
C LEU A 41 -10.03 -26.59 1.45
N PRO A 42 -10.55 -27.80 1.71
CA PRO A 42 -11.98 -28.07 1.59
C PRO A 42 -12.79 -27.11 2.47
N LYS A 43 -13.96 -26.66 1.99
CA LYS A 43 -14.85 -25.75 2.76
C LYS A 43 -15.31 -26.36 4.10
N THR A 44 -15.33 -27.68 4.20
CA THR A 44 -15.65 -28.44 5.42
C THR A 44 -14.44 -28.62 6.35
N ASN A 45 -13.24 -28.23 5.93
CA ASN A 45 -12.00 -28.41 6.67
C ASN A 45 -11.11 -27.16 6.61
N GLN A 46 -11.64 -26.03 7.06
CA GLN A 46 -10.95 -24.74 7.07
C GLN A 46 -10.19 -24.53 8.38
N ILE A 47 -9.11 -23.76 8.31
CA ILE A 47 -8.40 -23.24 9.48
C ILE A 47 -9.21 -22.07 10.06
N ASN A 48 -9.42 -22.06 11.37
CA ASN A 48 -10.06 -20.94 12.05
C ASN A 48 -9.10 -19.75 12.16
N PHE A 49 -9.40 -18.68 11.44
CA PHE A 49 -8.55 -17.49 11.43
C PHE A 49 -8.42 -16.86 12.83
N LEU A 50 -9.49 -16.87 13.64
CA LEU A 50 -9.47 -16.29 14.99
C LEU A 50 -8.47 -17.03 15.90
N SER A 51 -8.42 -18.36 15.80
CA SER A 51 -7.46 -19.19 16.54
C SER A 51 -6.02 -18.90 16.11
N THR A 52 -5.78 -18.76 14.80
CA THR A 52 -4.44 -18.39 14.30
C THR A 52 -4.03 -16.97 14.69
N MET A 53 -4.97 -16.01 14.72
CA MET A 53 -4.72 -14.65 15.20
C MET A 53 -4.28 -14.67 16.65
N MET A 54 -5.04 -15.37 17.51
CA MET A 54 -4.73 -15.44 18.93
C MET A 54 -3.40 -16.16 19.20
N ALA A 55 -3.17 -17.29 18.53
CA ALA A 55 -1.92 -18.03 18.67
C ALA A 55 -0.70 -17.19 18.21
N ALA A 56 -0.83 -16.45 17.12
CA ALA A 56 0.23 -15.58 16.62
C ALA A 56 0.50 -14.40 17.57
N ILE A 57 -0.54 -13.80 18.15
CA ILE A 57 -0.41 -12.75 19.18
C ILE A 57 0.28 -13.30 20.42
N SER A 58 -0.17 -14.44 20.95
CA SER A 58 0.44 -15.08 22.12
C SER A 58 1.91 -15.44 21.86
N GLY A 59 2.19 -16.05 20.70
CA GLY A 59 3.54 -16.39 20.28
C GLY A 59 4.43 -15.16 20.12
N PHE A 60 3.92 -14.09 19.50
CA PHE A 60 4.66 -12.82 19.39
C PHE A 60 5.01 -12.25 20.75
N LEU A 61 4.06 -12.21 21.70
CA LEU A 61 4.32 -11.70 23.05
C LEU A 61 5.41 -12.50 23.77
N LEU A 62 5.44 -13.83 23.58
CA LEU A 62 6.51 -14.67 24.13
C LEU A 62 7.88 -14.37 23.51
N LEU A 63 7.94 -14.06 22.22
CA LEU A 63 9.19 -13.75 21.50
C LEU A 63 9.72 -12.33 21.77
N ALA A 64 8.87 -11.42 22.24
CA ALA A 64 9.12 -9.98 22.18
C ALA A 64 9.01 -9.23 23.53
N ALA A 65 8.23 -9.77 24.48
CA ALA A 65 7.94 -9.10 25.74
C ALA A 65 8.64 -9.80 26.90
N ASP A 66 9.53 -9.09 27.58
CA ASP A 66 10.09 -9.55 28.85
C ASP A 66 9.09 -9.37 29.99
N SER A 67 9.11 -10.28 30.97
CA SER A 67 8.30 -10.17 32.17
C SER A 67 8.85 -9.06 33.07
N LEU A 68 7.97 -8.18 33.56
CA LEU A 68 8.27 -7.18 34.57
C LEU A 68 7.44 -7.45 35.83
N GLU A 69 7.83 -6.88 36.97
CA GLU A 69 7.00 -6.96 38.17
C GLU A 69 5.65 -6.29 37.92
N GLY A 70 4.56 -7.06 38.02
CA GLY A 70 3.20 -6.56 37.77
C GLY A 70 2.88 -6.24 36.29
N GLY A 71 3.72 -6.63 35.32
CA GLY A 71 3.48 -6.28 33.93
C GLY A 71 4.42 -6.94 32.91
N LEU A 72 4.49 -6.33 31.74
CA LEU A 72 5.20 -6.81 30.57
C LEU A 72 5.94 -5.64 29.92
N ALA A 73 7.17 -5.89 29.48
CA ALA A 73 7.97 -4.91 28.77
C ALA A 73 7.36 -4.63 27.40
N ASN A 74 7.23 -3.35 27.05
CA ASN A 74 6.58 -2.91 25.82
C ASN A 74 7.57 -2.49 24.70
N GLY A 75 8.87 -2.61 24.94
CA GLY A 75 9.92 -2.10 24.04
C GLY A 75 9.88 -2.66 22.61
N HIS A 76 9.32 -3.85 22.43
CA HIS A 76 9.13 -4.48 21.11
C HIS A 76 7.66 -4.59 20.68
N MET A 77 6.70 -4.04 21.43
CA MET A 77 5.27 -4.14 21.06
C MET A 77 4.88 -3.21 19.91
N GLY A 78 5.65 -2.14 19.72
CA GLY A 78 5.51 -1.19 18.62
C GLY A 78 6.27 -1.61 17.37
N THR A 79 6.74 -0.64 16.59
CA THR A 79 7.36 -0.85 15.27
C THR A 79 8.61 -1.74 15.31
N LYS A 80 9.39 -1.71 16.40
CA LYS A 80 10.58 -2.55 16.59
C LYS A 80 10.27 -4.06 16.57
N GLY A 81 9.04 -4.48 16.90
CA GLY A 81 8.66 -5.89 16.87
C GLY A 81 8.06 -6.39 15.54
N LEU A 82 7.95 -5.55 14.51
CA LEU A 82 7.23 -5.91 13.28
C LEU A 82 7.78 -7.17 12.59
N LEU A 83 9.11 -7.32 12.52
CA LEU A 83 9.72 -8.52 11.96
C LEU A 83 9.38 -9.78 12.77
N THR A 84 9.41 -9.67 14.09
CA THR A 84 9.04 -10.77 15.01
C THR A 84 7.56 -11.11 14.90
N ALA A 85 6.70 -10.12 14.68
CA ALA A 85 5.28 -10.32 14.45
C ALA A 85 5.02 -11.14 13.18
N PHE A 86 5.73 -10.84 12.08
CA PHE A 86 5.67 -11.64 10.86
C PHE A 86 6.17 -13.07 11.08
N LEU A 87 7.29 -13.24 11.79
CA LEU A 87 7.82 -14.57 12.14
C LEU A 87 6.78 -15.39 12.91
N ALA A 88 6.18 -14.81 13.96
CA ALA A 88 5.17 -15.46 14.78
C ALA A 88 3.94 -15.86 13.96
N ALA A 89 3.45 -14.96 13.11
CA ALA A 89 2.32 -15.22 12.21
C ALA A 89 2.62 -16.36 11.22
N PHE A 90 3.78 -16.31 10.56
CA PHE A 90 4.15 -17.32 9.57
C PHE A 90 4.32 -18.70 10.19
N ILE A 91 5.05 -18.82 11.30
CA ILE A 91 5.24 -20.10 11.99
C ILE A 91 3.87 -20.65 12.43
N THR A 92 3.05 -19.83 13.08
CA THR A 92 1.73 -20.23 13.59
C THR A 92 0.86 -20.78 12.46
N VAL A 93 0.67 -20.02 11.38
CA VAL A 93 -0.28 -20.42 10.32
C VAL A 93 0.22 -21.65 9.55
N HIS A 94 1.53 -21.83 9.37
CA HIS A 94 2.08 -23.04 8.76
C HIS A 94 1.90 -24.27 9.65
N LEU A 95 2.07 -24.14 10.97
CA LEU A 95 1.81 -25.23 11.92
C LEU A 95 0.32 -25.59 11.94
N TYR A 96 -0.58 -24.60 11.92
CA TYR A 96 -2.01 -24.85 11.78
C TYR A 96 -2.36 -25.58 10.49
N ARG A 97 -1.84 -25.13 9.35
CA ARG A 97 -2.03 -25.80 8.07
C ARG A 97 -1.54 -27.25 8.11
N LEU A 98 -0.36 -27.48 8.69
CA LEU A 98 0.22 -28.81 8.84
C LEU A 98 -0.70 -29.72 9.66
N CYS A 99 -1.18 -29.26 10.81
CA CYS A 99 -2.04 -30.06 11.67
C CYS A 99 -3.40 -30.33 11.02
N ILE A 100 -4.05 -29.31 10.46
CA ILE A 100 -5.39 -29.42 9.85
C ILE A 100 -5.37 -30.30 8.60
N LYS A 101 -4.34 -30.18 7.75
CA LYS A 101 -4.19 -31.01 6.55
C LYS A 101 -3.94 -32.49 6.87
N ASN A 102 -3.24 -32.77 7.96
CA ASN A 102 -2.90 -34.14 8.38
C ASN A 102 -3.84 -34.70 9.46
N ASN A 103 -4.95 -34.02 9.77
CA ASN A 103 -5.89 -34.40 10.83
C ASN A 103 -5.24 -34.59 12.22
N VAL A 104 -4.14 -33.87 12.50
CA VAL A 104 -3.51 -33.81 13.83
C VAL A 104 -4.32 -32.85 14.71
N THR A 105 -5.51 -33.33 15.09
CA THR A 105 -6.56 -32.56 15.76
C THR A 105 -7.33 -33.47 16.71
N ILE A 106 -8.16 -32.90 17.57
CA ILE A 106 -9.06 -33.68 18.43
C ILE A 106 -10.38 -33.86 17.67
N PRO A 107 -10.72 -35.09 17.20
CA PRO A 107 -11.97 -35.32 16.47
C PRO A 107 -13.16 -35.30 17.43
N MET A 108 -14.27 -34.70 17.00
CA MET A 108 -15.53 -34.72 17.73
C MET A 108 -16.60 -35.50 16.96
N PRO A 109 -17.55 -36.16 17.65
CA PRO A 109 -18.71 -36.80 17.03
C PRO A 109 -19.58 -35.82 16.21
N GLN A 110 -20.37 -36.35 15.27
CA GLN A 110 -21.21 -35.53 14.38
C GLN A 110 -22.34 -34.80 15.11
N GLU A 111 -22.72 -35.29 16.29
CA GLU A 111 -23.73 -34.70 17.16
C GLU A 111 -23.26 -33.39 17.81
N VAL A 112 -21.95 -33.12 17.78
CA VAL A 112 -21.35 -31.94 18.41
C VAL A 112 -21.49 -30.73 17.48
N PRO A 113 -22.01 -29.58 17.96
CA PRO A 113 -22.14 -28.39 17.15
C PRO A 113 -20.82 -27.95 16.50
N PRO A 114 -20.85 -27.41 15.26
CA PRO A 114 -19.64 -27.06 14.51
C PRO A 114 -18.68 -26.13 15.26
N ASN A 115 -19.19 -25.14 15.98
CA ASN A 115 -18.36 -24.20 16.74
C ASN A 115 -17.58 -24.88 17.88
N VAL A 116 -18.20 -25.86 18.54
CA VAL A 116 -17.54 -26.65 19.59
C VAL A 116 -16.53 -27.59 18.96
N SER A 117 -16.90 -28.28 17.87
CA SER A 117 -15.98 -29.15 17.14
C SER A 117 -14.73 -28.40 16.65
N GLN A 118 -14.90 -27.18 16.14
CA GLN A 118 -13.78 -26.35 15.69
C GLN A 118 -12.87 -25.95 16.85
N ALA A 119 -13.42 -25.57 18.01
CA ALA A 119 -12.62 -25.23 19.18
C ALA A 119 -11.70 -26.38 19.62
N PHE A 120 -12.21 -27.61 19.67
CA PHE A 120 -11.40 -28.80 19.99
C PHE A 120 -10.36 -29.12 18.92
N LYS A 121 -10.72 -28.93 17.65
CA LYS A 121 -9.83 -29.11 16.52
C LYS A 121 -8.62 -28.18 16.56
N ASP A 122 -8.80 -26.97 17.07
CA ASP A 122 -7.77 -25.94 17.17
C ASP A 122 -6.81 -26.14 18.37
N ILE A 123 -7.15 -26.95 19.38
CA ILE A 123 -6.34 -27.12 20.62
C ILE A 123 -4.91 -27.57 20.32
N ILE A 124 -4.74 -28.64 19.54
CA ILE A 124 -3.41 -29.18 19.23
C ILE A 124 -2.59 -28.20 18.37
N PRO A 125 -3.12 -27.66 17.24
CA PRO A 125 -2.44 -26.61 16.49
C PRO A 125 -2.03 -25.38 17.33
N TYR A 126 -2.92 -24.92 18.22
CA TYR A 126 -2.66 -23.77 19.09
C TYR A 126 -1.51 -24.07 20.04
N ALA A 127 -1.60 -25.16 20.80
CA ALA A 127 -0.58 -25.56 21.76
C ALA A 127 0.78 -25.76 21.08
N LEU A 128 0.81 -26.46 19.94
CA LEU A 128 2.03 -26.68 19.17
C LEU A 128 2.67 -25.34 18.75
N SER A 129 1.87 -24.39 18.26
CA SER A 129 2.37 -23.09 17.84
C SER A 129 2.98 -22.32 19.01
N VAL A 130 2.29 -22.29 20.17
CA VAL A 130 2.78 -21.62 21.37
C VAL A 130 4.06 -22.26 21.90
N PHE A 131 4.13 -23.59 21.98
CA PHE A 131 5.32 -24.29 22.47
C PHE A 131 6.52 -24.13 21.54
N VAL A 132 6.31 -24.16 20.22
CA VAL A 132 7.40 -23.93 19.25
C VAL A 132 7.94 -22.51 19.39
N LEU A 133 7.07 -21.50 19.42
CA LEU A 133 7.48 -20.10 19.54
C LEU A 133 8.13 -19.82 20.90
N TYR A 134 7.61 -20.38 21.98
CA TYR A 134 8.24 -20.31 23.30
C TYR A 134 9.62 -20.97 23.32
N GLY A 135 9.73 -22.17 22.73
CA GLY A 135 11.00 -22.87 22.59
C GLY A 135 12.03 -22.05 21.82
N LEU A 136 11.62 -21.35 20.74
CA LEU A 136 12.50 -20.44 20.01
C LEU A 136 13.00 -19.28 20.89
N ASP A 137 12.13 -18.69 21.73
CA ASP A 137 12.54 -17.65 22.67
C ASP A 137 13.56 -18.17 23.70
N LEU A 138 13.30 -19.34 24.30
CA LEU A 138 14.22 -19.98 25.24
C LEU A 138 15.59 -20.27 24.61
N LEU A 139 15.60 -20.76 23.36
CA LEU A 139 16.84 -21.00 22.62
C LEU A 139 17.60 -19.70 22.35
N SER A 140 16.91 -18.63 21.93
CA SER A 140 17.54 -17.32 21.73
C SER A 140 18.17 -16.81 23.02
N ARG A 141 17.45 -16.89 24.15
CA ARG A 141 17.99 -16.47 25.43
C ARG A 141 19.18 -17.30 25.88
N GLN A 142 19.16 -18.61 25.63
CA GLN A 142 20.25 -19.51 26.02
C GLN A 142 21.52 -19.32 25.18
N PHE A 143 21.38 -19.13 23.87
CA PHE A 143 22.53 -19.13 22.94
C PHE A 143 22.95 -17.74 22.46
N VAL A 144 22.03 -16.78 22.40
CA VAL A 144 22.27 -15.39 21.97
C VAL A 144 22.29 -14.42 23.16
N GLY A 145 21.60 -14.75 24.25
CA GLY A 145 21.53 -13.94 25.47
C GLY A 145 20.43 -12.87 25.46
N THR A 146 19.57 -12.85 24.44
CA THR A 146 18.48 -11.88 24.29
C THR A 146 17.18 -12.56 23.84
N SER A 147 16.06 -11.86 23.92
CA SER A 147 14.81 -12.29 23.28
C SER A 147 14.97 -12.47 21.77
N VAL A 148 14.08 -13.22 21.15
CA VAL A 148 14.08 -13.40 19.68
C VAL A 148 13.89 -12.06 18.97
N ALA A 149 13.05 -11.17 19.49
CA ALA A 149 12.84 -9.87 18.88
C ALA A 149 14.12 -9.02 18.81
N GLU A 150 14.87 -8.97 19.91
CA GLU A 150 16.14 -8.25 19.93
C GLU A 150 17.21 -8.95 19.05
N ALA A 151 17.25 -10.28 19.07
CA ALA A 151 18.18 -11.05 18.24
C ALA A 151 17.94 -10.81 16.74
N ILE A 152 16.68 -10.75 16.30
CA ILE A 152 16.32 -10.45 14.91
C ILE A 152 16.78 -9.03 14.55
N LEU A 153 16.51 -8.03 15.40
CA LEU A 153 16.94 -6.66 15.13
C LEU A 153 18.46 -6.56 14.96
N LYS A 154 19.22 -7.18 15.85
CA LYS A 154 20.70 -7.23 15.77
C LYS A 154 21.20 -7.96 14.53
N ALA A 155 20.56 -9.07 14.17
CA ALA A 155 20.93 -9.85 12.99
C ALA A 155 20.71 -9.06 11.68
N PHE A 156 19.66 -8.24 11.62
CA PHE A 156 19.31 -7.45 10.43
C PHE A 156 19.94 -6.05 10.41
N GLU A 157 20.54 -5.58 11.51
CA GLU A 157 21.15 -4.25 11.60
C GLU A 157 22.13 -3.94 10.45
N PRO A 158 23.08 -4.82 10.06
CA PRO A 158 23.98 -4.53 8.94
C PRO A 158 23.24 -4.35 7.61
N LEU A 159 22.17 -5.12 7.39
CA LEU A 159 21.33 -4.99 6.20
C LEU A 159 20.60 -3.64 6.20
N PHE A 160 20.06 -3.23 7.35
CA PHE A 160 19.38 -1.95 7.50
C PHE A 160 20.33 -0.77 7.29
N THR A 161 21.56 -0.84 7.82
CA THR A 161 22.60 0.16 7.57
C THR A 161 22.95 0.24 6.08
N ALA A 162 23.12 -0.92 5.42
CA ALA A 162 23.39 -0.96 3.98
C ALA A 162 22.22 -0.40 3.15
N ALA A 163 20.97 -0.70 3.56
CA ALA A 163 19.75 -0.22 2.92
C ALA A 163 19.57 1.31 3.05
N ASP A 164 20.00 1.89 4.17
CA ASP A 164 19.96 3.36 4.41
C ASP A 164 21.08 4.12 3.64
N GLY A 165 22.13 3.40 3.24
CA GLY A 165 23.21 3.94 2.41
C GLY A 165 22.73 4.35 1.01
N TYR A 166 23.50 5.22 0.33
CA TYR A 166 23.16 5.75 -0.99
C TYR A 166 22.79 4.66 -2.01
N LEU A 167 23.56 3.57 -2.06
CA LEU A 167 23.27 2.45 -2.97
C LEU A 167 21.95 1.75 -2.59
N GLY A 168 21.72 1.53 -1.29
CA GLY A 168 20.50 0.89 -0.80
C GLY A 168 19.25 1.67 -1.16
N ILE A 169 19.20 2.96 -0.80
CA ILE A 169 18.04 3.83 -1.13
C ILE A 169 17.85 3.97 -2.65
N THR A 170 18.92 3.97 -3.45
CA THR A 170 18.81 3.99 -4.91
C THR A 170 18.16 2.72 -5.45
N LEU A 171 18.59 1.55 -5.00
CA LEU A 171 18.02 0.28 -5.47
C LEU A 171 16.57 0.13 -5.02
N ILE A 172 16.27 0.45 -3.76
CA ILE A 172 14.92 0.36 -3.20
C ILE A 172 13.98 1.29 -3.95
N PHE A 173 14.27 2.59 -3.99
CA PHE A 173 13.35 3.58 -4.54
C PHE A 173 13.39 3.66 -6.07
N GLY A 174 14.51 3.28 -6.68
CA GLY A 174 14.58 3.02 -8.12
C GLY A 174 13.67 1.86 -8.54
N ALA A 175 13.58 0.79 -7.73
CA ALA A 175 12.67 -0.32 -8.01
C ALA A 175 11.20 0.08 -7.95
N TYR A 176 10.79 0.99 -7.04
CA TYR A 176 9.44 1.55 -7.02
C TYR A 176 9.07 2.14 -8.39
N ALA A 177 9.92 3.04 -8.90
CA ALA A 177 9.68 3.68 -10.20
C ALA A 177 9.79 2.69 -11.36
N LEU A 178 10.75 1.76 -11.32
CA LEU A 178 10.95 0.78 -12.39
C LEU A 178 9.75 -0.16 -12.55
N PHE A 179 9.27 -0.75 -11.46
CA PHE A 179 8.09 -1.63 -11.52
C PHE A 179 6.88 -0.87 -12.05
N TRP A 180 6.69 0.37 -11.59
CA TRP A 180 5.55 1.15 -12.04
C TRP A 180 5.67 1.59 -13.49
N PHE A 181 6.88 1.88 -13.96
CA PHE A 181 7.12 2.16 -15.36
C PHE A 181 6.74 0.98 -16.26
N VAL A 182 6.99 -0.27 -15.82
CA VAL A 182 6.59 -1.48 -16.57
C VAL A 182 5.13 -1.90 -16.33
N GLY A 183 4.34 -1.08 -15.63
CA GLY A 183 2.90 -1.30 -15.42
C GLY A 183 2.55 -2.14 -14.18
N ILE A 184 3.50 -2.43 -13.30
CA ILE A 184 3.28 -3.14 -12.03
C ILE A 184 3.31 -2.12 -10.89
N HIS A 185 2.32 -2.10 -9.99
CA HIS A 185 2.27 -1.10 -8.92
C HIS A 185 3.49 -1.20 -7.97
N GLY A 186 4.49 -0.34 -8.19
CA GLY A 186 5.79 -0.42 -7.53
C GLY A 186 5.75 -0.47 -6.01
N PRO A 187 5.02 0.45 -5.33
CA PRO A 187 4.87 0.38 -3.87
C PRO A 187 4.34 -0.96 -3.37
N SER A 188 3.40 -1.58 -4.07
CA SER A 188 2.82 -2.85 -3.62
C SER A 188 3.79 -4.03 -3.72
N ILE A 189 4.83 -3.93 -4.54
CA ILE A 189 5.87 -4.95 -4.67
C ILE A 189 6.99 -4.73 -3.65
N VAL A 190 7.44 -3.49 -3.49
CA VAL A 190 8.65 -3.19 -2.72
C VAL A 190 8.35 -2.87 -1.26
N GLU A 191 7.24 -2.20 -0.95
CA GLU A 191 6.89 -1.79 0.42
C GLU A 191 6.80 -2.96 1.40
N PRO A 192 6.19 -4.12 1.06
CA PRO A 192 6.16 -5.27 1.97
C PRO A 192 7.54 -5.74 2.43
N ALA A 193 8.58 -5.56 1.61
CA ALA A 193 9.94 -5.96 1.94
C ALA A 193 10.65 -4.98 2.90
N ILE A 194 10.21 -3.71 2.95
CA ILE A 194 10.88 -2.66 3.73
C ILE A 194 10.00 -2.04 4.82
N ALA A 195 8.70 -2.34 4.87
CA ALA A 195 7.74 -1.70 5.78
C ALA A 195 8.19 -1.76 7.24
N ALA A 196 8.67 -2.93 7.70
CA ALA A 196 9.13 -3.10 9.07
C ALA A 196 10.25 -2.10 9.43
N ILE A 197 11.26 -1.97 8.57
CA ILE A 197 12.40 -1.10 8.83
C ILE A 197 12.04 0.39 8.66
N THR A 198 11.21 0.74 7.67
CA THR A 198 10.84 2.14 7.45
C THR A 198 10.05 2.71 8.64
N TYR A 199 9.13 1.93 9.23
CA TYR A 199 8.41 2.34 10.44
C TYR A 199 9.28 2.29 11.71
N ALA A 200 10.18 1.30 11.83
CA ALA A 200 11.12 1.24 12.95
C ALA A 200 12.06 2.46 12.96
N ASN A 201 12.52 2.90 11.79
CA ASN A 201 13.40 4.07 11.67
C ASN A 201 12.73 5.40 12.02
N VAL A 202 11.43 5.56 11.75
CA VAL A 202 10.67 6.74 12.23
C VAL A 202 10.65 6.79 13.76
N GLU A 203 10.41 5.67 14.42
CA GLU A 203 10.44 5.57 15.88
C GLU A 203 11.85 5.80 16.43
N THR A 204 12.88 5.23 15.80
CA THR A 204 14.27 5.49 16.17
C THR A 204 14.59 6.98 16.08
N ASN A 205 14.21 7.64 14.99
CA ASN A 205 14.39 9.09 14.84
C ASN A 205 13.63 9.88 15.90
N PHE A 206 12.38 9.50 16.20
CA PHE A 206 11.60 10.14 17.26
C PHE A 206 12.29 10.04 18.62
N GLN A 207 12.83 8.87 18.97
CA GLN A 207 13.59 8.65 20.21
C GLN A 207 14.88 9.49 20.26
N LEU A 208 15.62 9.55 19.14
CA LEU A 208 16.81 10.39 19.02
C LEU A 208 16.47 11.87 19.29
N LEU A 209 15.38 12.38 18.69
CA LEU A 209 14.93 13.76 18.93
C LEU A 209 14.55 14.02 20.38
N GLN A 210 13.84 13.07 21.03
CA GLN A 210 13.51 13.20 22.45
C GLN A 210 14.75 13.25 23.33
N ALA A 211 15.81 12.52 22.96
CA ALA A 211 17.10 12.55 23.62
C ALA A 211 17.96 13.77 23.26
N GLY A 212 17.45 14.71 22.45
CA GLY A 212 18.20 15.88 21.97
C GLY A 212 19.30 15.55 20.95
N GLN A 213 19.22 14.38 20.32
CA GLN A 213 20.16 13.88 19.32
C GLN A 213 19.66 14.14 17.89
N HIS A 214 20.56 13.98 16.92
CA HIS A 214 20.25 14.14 15.50
C HIS A 214 19.51 12.91 14.97
N ALA A 215 18.33 13.11 14.38
CA ALA A 215 17.57 12.05 13.71
C ALA A 215 18.18 11.75 12.34
N ASP A 216 18.93 10.67 12.24
CA ASP A 216 19.82 10.37 11.13
C ASP A 216 19.33 9.26 10.19
N LYS A 217 18.27 8.52 10.54
CA LYS A 217 17.77 7.41 9.70
C LYS A 217 16.99 7.98 8.51
N VAL A 218 17.46 7.73 7.29
CA VAL A 218 16.89 8.26 6.04
C VAL A 218 15.83 7.33 5.48
N LEU A 219 15.99 6.02 5.60
CA LEU A 219 15.03 5.03 5.13
C LEU A 219 13.83 4.98 6.08
N THR A 220 12.84 5.83 5.80
CA THR A 220 11.62 5.97 6.61
C THR A 220 10.38 5.93 5.73
N SER A 221 9.20 5.74 6.34
CA SER A 221 7.91 5.82 5.63
C SER A 221 7.70 7.20 5.00
N GLY A 222 8.08 8.28 5.69
CA GLY A 222 7.99 9.66 5.18
C GLY A 222 8.89 9.90 3.95
N THR A 223 10.08 9.31 3.93
CA THR A 223 10.99 9.38 2.77
C THR A 223 10.37 8.75 1.53
N GLN A 224 9.77 7.56 1.69
CA GLN A 224 9.00 6.93 0.62
C GLN A 224 7.89 7.87 0.14
N MET A 225 7.00 8.29 1.06
CA MET A 225 5.74 8.96 0.71
C MET A 225 5.93 10.39 0.17
N PHE A 226 6.84 11.17 0.75
CA PHE A 226 6.90 12.62 0.52
C PHE A 226 8.16 13.10 -0.22
N ILE A 227 9.22 12.29 -0.29
CA ILE A 227 10.44 12.61 -1.04
C ILE A 227 10.45 11.85 -2.37
N VAL A 228 10.37 10.53 -2.29
CA VAL A 228 10.52 9.62 -3.43
C VAL A 228 9.28 9.57 -4.29
N THR A 229 8.11 9.41 -3.66
CA THR A 229 6.82 9.40 -4.34
C THR A 229 6.10 10.73 -4.21
N MET A 230 6.84 11.85 -4.30
CA MET A 230 6.25 13.18 -4.17
C MET A 230 5.22 13.42 -5.28
N GLY A 231 3.95 13.46 -4.87
CA GLY A 231 2.81 13.51 -5.77
C GLY A 231 2.58 12.23 -6.57
N GLY A 232 2.95 11.07 -6.02
CA GLY A 232 2.81 9.75 -6.63
C GLY A 232 4.15 9.15 -7.06
N THR A 233 4.12 7.91 -7.55
CA THR A 233 5.37 7.22 -7.96
C THR A 233 6.03 7.95 -9.14
N GLY A 234 7.35 8.12 -9.07
CA GLY A 234 8.12 8.87 -10.06
C GLY A 234 8.32 10.35 -9.71
N ALA A 235 7.96 10.79 -8.50
CA ALA A 235 8.00 12.21 -8.09
C ALA A 235 7.22 13.11 -9.06
N THR A 236 6.01 12.70 -9.42
CA THR A 236 5.23 13.30 -10.51
C THR A 236 4.48 14.58 -10.13
N LEU A 237 4.64 15.12 -8.92
CA LEU A 237 3.89 16.29 -8.45
C LEU A 237 3.84 17.42 -9.48
N VAL A 238 4.97 17.70 -10.12
CA VAL A 238 5.16 18.82 -11.05
C VAL A 238 4.62 18.52 -12.46
N VAL A 239 4.46 17.24 -12.83
CA VAL A 239 4.15 16.82 -14.20
C VAL A 239 2.78 17.33 -14.66
N PRO A 240 1.68 17.17 -13.90
CA PRO A 240 0.38 17.73 -14.27
C PRO A 240 0.40 19.24 -14.50
N PHE A 241 1.17 19.98 -13.71
CA PHE A 241 1.31 21.42 -13.85
C PHE A 241 2.03 21.80 -15.13
N MET A 242 3.12 21.12 -15.44
CA MET A 242 3.83 21.36 -16.68
C MET A 242 2.97 20.99 -17.91
N PHE A 243 2.18 19.92 -17.84
CA PHE A 243 1.19 19.60 -18.87
C PHE A 243 0.15 20.71 -19.03
N MET A 244 -0.40 21.21 -17.92
CA MET A 244 -1.42 22.25 -17.89
C MET A 244 -0.93 23.60 -18.41
N TRP A 245 0.30 24.02 -18.06
CA TRP A 245 0.81 25.36 -18.32
C TRP A 245 1.77 25.45 -19.51
N LEU A 246 2.62 24.44 -19.73
CA LEU A 246 3.72 24.52 -20.70
C LEU A 246 3.37 23.93 -22.07
N THR A 247 2.33 23.08 -22.15
CA THR A 247 1.87 22.52 -23.44
C THR A 247 0.75 23.38 -24.04
N LYS A 248 0.61 23.40 -25.38
CA LYS A 248 -0.52 24.04 -26.09
C LYS A 248 -1.58 23.04 -26.58
N SER A 249 -1.25 21.76 -26.63
CA SER A 249 -2.19 20.69 -27.00
C SER A 249 -3.40 20.70 -26.07
N LYS A 250 -4.61 20.70 -26.65
CA LYS A 250 -5.86 20.67 -25.89
C LYS A 250 -5.94 19.41 -25.01
N ARG A 251 -5.49 18.26 -25.54
CA ARG A 251 -5.43 16.97 -24.85
C ARG A 251 -4.53 17.03 -23.63
N ASN A 252 -3.28 17.45 -23.81
CA ASN A 252 -2.31 17.50 -22.71
C ASN A 252 -2.74 18.48 -21.61
N ARG A 253 -3.31 19.63 -21.96
CA ARG A 253 -3.88 20.57 -20.97
C ARG A 253 -5.05 19.98 -20.19
N ALA A 254 -5.94 19.26 -20.86
CA ALA A 254 -7.08 18.60 -20.21
C ALA A 254 -6.61 17.50 -19.24
N ILE A 255 -5.64 16.68 -19.65
CA ILE A 255 -5.02 15.67 -18.78
C ILE A 255 -4.34 16.32 -17.57
N GLY A 256 -3.54 17.36 -17.79
CA GLY A 256 -2.86 18.10 -16.72
C GLY A 256 -3.85 18.64 -15.69
N ARG A 257 -4.89 19.37 -16.14
CA ARG A 257 -5.94 19.92 -15.27
C ARG A 257 -6.65 18.84 -14.44
N ALA A 258 -6.99 17.72 -15.06
CA ALA A 258 -7.67 16.62 -14.39
C ALA A 258 -6.77 15.92 -13.35
N SER A 259 -5.45 16.03 -13.48
CA SER A 259 -4.49 15.28 -12.66
C SER A 259 -3.89 16.11 -11.52
N VAL A 260 -3.93 17.45 -11.56
CA VAL A 260 -3.33 18.33 -10.54
C VAL A 260 -3.83 18.00 -9.13
N ILE A 261 -5.15 17.93 -8.93
CA ILE A 261 -5.73 17.72 -7.60
C ILE A 261 -5.35 16.32 -7.07
N PRO A 262 -5.62 15.20 -7.78
CA PRO A 262 -5.22 13.87 -7.32
C PRO A 262 -3.72 13.77 -6.99
N THR A 263 -2.87 14.38 -7.82
CA THR A 263 -1.41 14.31 -7.67
C THR A 263 -0.95 15.02 -6.40
N PHE A 264 -1.61 16.09 -5.93
CA PHE A 264 -1.29 16.67 -4.62
C PHE A 264 -1.44 15.65 -3.49
N PHE A 265 -2.43 14.77 -3.56
CA PHE A 265 -2.71 13.75 -2.55
C PHE A 265 -2.03 12.41 -2.86
N GLY A 266 -0.97 12.42 -3.68
CA GLY A 266 -0.19 11.22 -4.01
C GLY A 266 -0.83 10.27 -5.02
N VAL A 267 -1.98 10.62 -5.59
CA VAL A 267 -2.74 9.81 -6.56
C VAL A 267 -2.42 10.31 -7.98
N ASN A 268 -1.49 9.66 -8.67
CA ASN A 268 -0.98 10.15 -9.96
C ASN A 268 -1.44 9.35 -11.18
N GLU A 269 -2.32 8.39 -11.03
CA GLU A 269 -2.78 7.57 -12.14
C GLU A 269 -3.48 8.32 -13.26
N PRO A 270 -4.24 9.41 -12.97
CA PRO A 270 -4.75 10.28 -14.01
C PRO A 270 -3.67 10.81 -14.98
N ILE A 271 -2.46 11.12 -14.49
CA ILE A 271 -1.35 11.56 -15.35
C ILE A 271 -0.59 10.37 -15.93
N LEU A 272 -0.37 9.30 -15.15
CA LEU A 272 0.38 8.13 -15.61
C LEU A 272 -0.27 7.44 -16.81
N PHE A 273 -1.59 7.30 -16.78
CA PHE A 273 -2.34 6.65 -17.85
C PHE A 273 -2.92 7.62 -18.86
N GLY A 274 -3.23 8.85 -18.45
CA GLY A 274 -3.78 9.86 -19.35
C GLY A 274 -2.74 10.38 -20.36
N ALA A 275 -1.50 10.62 -19.90
CA ALA A 275 -0.39 11.09 -20.73
C ALA A 275 0.55 9.97 -21.20
N PRO A 276 0.02 8.74 -21.31
CA PRO A 276 0.72 7.46 -21.13
C PRO A 276 2.20 7.61 -20.74
N ILE A 277 2.48 7.85 -19.46
CA ILE A 277 3.86 7.88 -18.92
C ILE A 277 4.37 6.45 -18.74
N VAL A 278 3.49 5.54 -18.32
CA VAL A 278 3.78 4.12 -18.18
C VAL A 278 4.19 3.55 -19.54
N LEU A 279 5.28 2.78 -19.57
CA LEU A 279 5.88 2.18 -20.77
C LEU A 279 6.31 3.17 -21.87
N ASN A 280 6.27 4.48 -21.63
CA ASN A 280 6.69 5.48 -22.61
C ASN A 280 8.20 5.77 -22.47
N PRO A 281 9.03 5.40 -23.47
CA PRO A 281 10.48 5.56 -23.37
C PRO A 281 10.96 6.99 -23.14
N VAL A 282 10.18 8.00 -23.58
CA VAL A 282 10.51 9.42 -23.36
C VAL A 282 10.50 9.75 -21.88
N PHE A 283 9.58 9.16 -21.12
CA PHE A 283 9.46 9.42 -19.69
C PHE A 283 10.21 8.41 -18.81
N PHE A 284 10.78 7.33 -19.37
CA PHE A 284 11.52 6.34 -18.59
C PHE A 284 12.59 6.96 -17.68
N LEU A 285 13.48 7.75 -18.29
CA LEU A 285 14.60 8.35 -17.59
C LEU A 285 14.15 9.31 -16.48
N PRO A 286 13.31 10.34 -16.72
CA PRO A 286 12.90 11.24 -15.63
C PRO A 286 12.05 10.54 -14.57
N PHE A 287 11.24 9.53 -14.95
CA PHE A 287 10.39 8.78 -14.02
C PHE A 287 11.19 7.97 -12.99
N VAL A 288 12.31 7.38 -13.42
CA VAL A 288 13.20 6.61 -12.52
C VAL A 288 14.21 7.54 -11.83
N LEU A 289 14.71 8.55 -12.53
CA LEU A 289 15.79 9.41 -12.03
C LEU A 289 15.31 10.40 -10.97
N ALA A 290 14.13 11.02 -11.12
CA ALA A 290 13.65 12.04 -10.19
C ALA A 290 13.54 11.52 -8.74
N PRO A 291 12.91 10.36 -8.47
CA PRO A 291 12.89 9.79 -7.12
C PRO A 291 14.28 9.53 -6.52
N ILE A 292 15.23 9.04 -7.35
CA ILE A 292 16.60 8.74 -6.92
C ILE A 292 17.34 10.04 -6.55
N VAL A 293 17.24 11.07 -7.40
CA VAL A 293 17.86 12.37 -7.13
C VAL A 293 17.24 13.00 -5.89
N ASN A 294 15.93 12.94 -5.72
CA ASN A 294 15.23 13.49 -4.56
C ASN A 294 15.71 12.85 -3.25
N VAL A 295 15.84 11.52 -3.22
CA VAL A 295 16.31 10.84 -2.00
C VAL A 295 17.80 11.10 -1.74
N TRP A 296 18.62 11.28 -2.78
CA TRP A 296 20.02 11.69 -2.60
C TRP A 296 20.14 13.09 -2.01
N ILE A 297 19.36 14.05 -2.53
CA ILE A 297 19.32 15.41 -1.98
C ILE A 297 18.84 15.36 -0.53
N PHE A 298 17.79 14.61 -0.24
CA PHE A 298 17.30 14.45 1.13
C PHE A 298 18.36 13.85 2.06
N LYS A 299 19.03 12.76 1.64
CA LYS A 299 20.13 12.15 2.41
C LYS A 299 21.27 13.14 2.64
N PHE A 300 21.64 13.95 1.65
CA PHE A 300 22.63 15.00 1.81
C PHE A 300 22.20 16.03 2.87
N PHE A 301 20.94 16.47 2.86
CA PHE A 301 20.42 17.37 3.89
C PHE A 301 20.50 16.76 5.29
N VAL A 302 20.18 15.47 5.43
CA VAL A 302 20.24 14.76 6.71
C VAL A 302 21.69 14.59 7.17
N ASP A 303 22.53 13.94 6.35
CA ASP A 303 23.86 13.50 6.77
C ASP A 303 24.86 14.67 6.85
N SER A 304 24.81 15.58 5.86
CA SER A 304 25.81 16.65 5.69
C SER A 304 25.37 17.98 6.29
N LEU A 305 24.10 18.36 6.09
CA LEU A 305 23.56 19.62 6.66
C LEU A 305 22.95 19.46 8.05
N LYS A 306 22.95 18.22 8.58
CA LYS A 306 22.40 17.89 9.91
C LYS A 306 20.94 18.28 10.09
N MET A 307 20.17 18.27 9.00
CA MET A 307 18.72 18.34 9.07
C MET A 307 18.20 17.06 9.73
N ASN A 308 17.27 17.18 10.67
CA ASN A 308 16.60 15.99 11.22
C ASN A 308 15.76 15.31 10.14
N SER A 309 15.87 13.99 10.04
CA SER A 309 15.04 13.16 9.18
C SER A 309 13.59 13.04 9.73
N PHE A 310 12.76 12.28 9.03
CA PHE A 310 11.36 12.03 9.41
C PHE A 310 11.26 11.33 10.76
N SER A 311 10.43 11.89 11.65
CA SER A 311 10.17 11.37 13.00
C SER A 311 8.67 11.27 13.31
N VAL A 312 7.81 11.58 12.33
CA VAL A 312 6.35 11.57 12.48
C VAL A 312 5.75 10.82 11.31
N ASN A 313 4.88 9.85 11.60
CA ASN A 313 4.09 9.17 10.57
C ASN A 313 2.89 10.04 10.20
N LEU A 314 2.77 10.35 8.91
CA LEU A 314 1.63 11.06 8.34
C LEU A 314 0.91 10.15 7.35
N PRO A 315 -0.41 10.34 7.11
CA PRO A 315 -1.09 9.68 6.01
C PRO A 315 -0.40 10.00 4.69
N TRP A 316 -0.22 9.00 3.82
CA TRP A 316 0.43 9.16 2.51
C TRP A 316 -0.29 10.16 1.60
N THR A 317 -1.58 10.39 1.83
CA THR A 317 -2.38 11.39 1.12
C THR A 317 -2.08 12.83 1.54
N THR A 318 -1.22 13.07 2.53
CA THR A 318 -0.82 14.43 2.92
C THR A 318 -0.12 15.12 1.74
N PRO A 319 -0.46 16.38 1.39
CA PRO A 319 0.19 17.07 0.28
C PRO A 319 1.72 17.04 0.38
N GLY A 320 2.40 16.50 -0.64
CA GLY A 320 3.82 16.13 -0.58
C GLY A 320 4.74 17.17 0.09
N PRO A 321 4.81 18.42 -0.39
CA PRO A 321 5.64 19.47 0.22
C PRO A 321 5.31 19.75 1.68
N LEU A 322 4.03 19.67 2.07
CA LEU A 322 3.60 19.82 3.45
C LEU A 322 3.98 18.60 4.29
N GLY A 323 3.87 17.39 3.71
CA GLY A 323 4.30 16.14 4.32
C GLY A 323 5.79 16.13 4.66
N ILE A 324 6.64 16.71 3.81
CA ILE A 324 8.08 16.91 4.10
C ILE A 324 8.25 17.72 5.40
N VAL A 325 7.66 18.92 5.45
CA VAL A 325 7.82 19.84 6.59
C VAL A 325 7.26 19.26 7.89
N MET A 326 6.02 18.75 7.85
CA MET A 326 5.36 18.21 9.04
C MET A 326 6.03 16.91 9.51
N GLY A 327 6.44 16.04 8.58
CA GLY A 327 7.00 14.73 8.88
C GLY A 327 8.40 14.79 9.49
N THR A 328 9.19 15.82 9.16
CA THR A 328 10.49 16.13 9.77
C THR A 328 10.36 17.07 10.98
N ASN A 329 9.18 17.12 11.61
CA ASN A 329 8.90 17.94 12.80
C ASN A 329 9.27 19.43 12.62
N PHE A 330 8.89 20.03 11.49
CA PHE A 330 9.13 21.44 11.15
C PHE A 330 10.62 21.85 11.19
N ALA A 331 11.54 20.93 10.92
CA ALA A 331 12.96 21.26 10.76
C ALA A 331 13.12 22.44 9.77
N PRO A 332 13.86 23.52 10.12
CA PRO A 332 13.91 24.72 9.29
C PRO A 332 14.39 24.48 7.85
N LEU A 333 15.37 23.59 7.66
CA LEU A 333 15.88 23.23 6.34
C LEU A 333 14.88 22.42 5.50
N ALA A 334 13.84 21.83 6.11
CA ALA A 334 12.83 21.07 5.40
C ALA A 334 11.94 21.95 4.50
N PHE A 335 11.74 23.22 4.87
CA PHE A 335 11.04 24.20 4.03
C PHE A 335 11.83 24.48 2.75
N LEU A 336 13.15 24.65 2.87
CA LEU A 336 14.04 24.83 1.73
C LEU A 336 14.08 23.57 0.88
N LEU A 337 14.20 22.39 1.52
CA LEU A 337 14.19 21.10 0.83
C LEU A 337 12.92 20.93 -0.01
N ALA A 338 11.74 21.18 0.56
CA ALA A 338 10.47 21.01 -0.15
C ALA A 338 10.41 21.88 -1.42
N LEU A 339 10.85 23.14 -1.35
CA LEU A 339 10.94 24.01 -2.52
C LEU A 339 11.99 23.52 -3.53
N LEU A 340 13.17 23.10 -3.03
CA LEU A 340 14.26 22.62 -3.85
C LEU A 340 13.86 21.38 -4.66
N LEU A 341 13.23 20.38 -4.03
CA LEU A 341 12.80 19.16 -4.71
C LEU A 341 11.80 19.46 -5.82
N VAL A 342 10.85 20.37 -5.61
CA VAL A 342 9.92 20.81 -6.66
C VAL A 342 10.68 21.42 -7.85
N VAL A 343 11.68 22.27 -7.60
CA VAL A 343 12.49 22.86 -8.68
C VAL A 343 13.32 21.81 -9.41
N VAL A 344 13.91 20.86 -8.68
CA VAL A 344 14.70 19.76 -9.24
C VAL A 344 13.84 18.85 -10.10
N ASP A 345 12.64 18.48 -9.64
CA ASP A 345 11.71 17.67 -10.40
C ASP A 345 11.28 18.37 -11.70
N VAL A 346 11.02 19.69 -11.65
CA VAL A 346 10.76 20.47 -12.87
C VAL A 346 11.96 20.40 -13.81
N ALA A 347 13.18 20.58 -13.31
CA ALA A 347 14.39 20.55 -14.12
C ALA A 347 14.62 19.17 -14.77
N ILE A 348 14.35 18.08 -14.04
CA ILE A 348 14.48 16.71 -14.54
C ILE A 348 13.44 16.40 -15.61
N TYR A 349 12.16 16.72 -15.38
CA TYR A 349 11.08 16.35 -16.29
C TYR A 349 10.93 17.29 -17.50
N TYR A 350 11.25 18.57 -17.37
CA TYR A 350 11.06 19.57 -18.43
C TYR A 350 11.68 19.20 -19.80
N PRO A 351 12.94 18.74 -19.91
CA PRO A 351 13.51 18.40 -21.23
C PRO A 351 12.74 17.26 -21.92
N PHE A 352 12.31 16.24 -21.18
CA PHE A 352 11.56 15.11 -21.71
C PHE A 352 10.14 15.48 -22.08
N LEU A 353 9.50 16.35 -21.28
CA LEU A 353 8.21 16.93 -21.63
C LEU A 353 8.28 17.67 -22.96
N LYS A 354 9.36 18.42 -23.22
CA LYS A 354 9.53 19.14 -24.49
C LYS A 354 9.61 18.18 -25.68
N VAL A 355 10.33 17.06 -25.53
CA VAL A 355 10.42 16.00 -26.56
C VAL A 355 9.05 15.37 -26.80
N TYR A 356 8.38 14.91 -25.74
CA TYR A 356 7.03 14.34 -25.84
C TYR A 356 6.05 15.32 -26.49
N TYR A 357 6.09 16.58 -26.08
CA TYR A 357 5.20 17.60 -26.62
C TYR A 357 5.43 17.86 -28.12
N GLN A 358 6.67 17.82 -28.60
CA GLN A 358 6.97 17.90 -30.03
C GLN A 358 6.41 16.71 -30.82
N GLN A 359 6.46 15.50 -30.25
CA GLN A 359 5.84 14.31 -30.86
C GLN A 359 4.32 14.51 -30.99
N ILE A 360 3.66 14.97 -29.91
CA ILE A 360 2.22 15.22 -29.93
C ILE A 360 1.82 16.29 -30.96
N LEU A 361 2.58 17.39 -31.08
CA LEU A 361 2.31 18.40 -32.10
C LEU A 361 2.47 17.86 -33.52
N THR A 362 3.43 16.96 -33.73
CA THR A 362 3.66 16.32 -35.04
C THR A 362 2.54 15.36 -35.38
N GLU A 363 2.08 14.57 -34.41
CA GLU A 363 0.89 13.70 -34.53
C GLU A 363 -0.36 14.52 -34.88
N GLU A 364 -0.64 15.57 -34.10
CA GLU A 364 -1.78 16.48 -34.31
C GLU A 364 -1.74 17.15 -35.70
N ALA A 365 -0.54 17.51 -36.20
CA ALA A 365 -0.37 18.11 -37.53
C ALA A 365 -0.48 17.09 -38.68
N SER A 366 -0.13 15.83 -38.44
CA SER A 366 -0.15 14.77 -39.46
C SER A 366 -1.55 14.22 -39.78
N GLY A 367 -2.56 14.57 -38.98
CA GLY A 367 -3.93 14.08 -39.14
C GLY A 367 -4.06 12.55 -38.97
N GLN A 368 -3.04 11.87 -38.44
CA GLN A 368 -3.16 10.48 -38.04
C GLN A 368 -4.33 10.36 -37.05
N PRO A 369 -5.21 9.34 -37.18
CA PRO A 369 -6.24 9.12 -36.20
C PRO A 369 -5.52 8.95 -34.86
N GLU A 370 -5.89 9.80 -33.92
CA GLU A 370 -5.45 9.68 -32.54
C GLU A 370 -5.60 8.20 -32.13
N PRO A 371 -4.71 7.63 -31.31
CA PRO A 371 -5.17 6.62 -30.37
C PRO A 371 -6.19 7.35 -29.50
N ALA A 372 -7.43 7.33 -29.98
CA ALA A 372 -8.52 8.06 -29.40
C ALA A 372 -8.64 7.55 -27.96
N LEU A 373 -8.84 8.45 -27.01
CA LEU A 373 -9.89 8.14 -26.04
C LEU A 373 -11.11 7.90 -26.93
N PRO A 374 -11.69 6.69 -27.02
CA PRO A 374 -12.82 6.46 -27.89
C PRO A 374 -13.77 7.63 -27.74
N ALA A 375 -14.08 8.26 -28.87
CA ALA A 375 -15.02 9.35 -28.90
C ALA A 375 -16.26 8.92 -28.11
N LYS A 376 -16.96 9.89 -27.52
CA LYS A 376 -18.36 9.69 -27.14
C LYS A 376 -19.08 9.25 -28.41
N GLU A 377 -19.15 7.95 -28.66
CA GLU A 377 -20.13 7.42 -29.58
C GLU A 377 -21.46 7.82 -28.98
N GLU A 378 -22.31 8.48 -29.78
CA GLU A 378 -23.73 8.59 -29.46
C GLU A 378 -24.30 7.16 -29.50
N VAL A 379 -24.13 6.43 -28.40
CA VAL A 379 -24.71 5.10 -28.23
C VAL A 379 -26.08 5.27 -27.60
N ALA A 380 -27.05 4.65 -28.27
CA ALA A 380 -28.48 4.63 -27.99
C ALA A 380 -28.84 4.57 -26.49
N THR A 381 -29.96 5.22 -26.15
CA THR A 381 -30.64 5.22 -24.85
C THR A 381 -30.31 4.00 -23.98
N LEU A 382 -29.59 4.23 -22.86
CA LEU A 382 -29.17 3.29 -21.80
C LEU A 382 -30.34 2.62 -21.05
N LYS A 383 -31.31 2.01 -21.73
CA LYS A 383 -32.57 1.52 -21.12
C LYS A 383 -32.62 0.03 -20.74
N GLU A 384 -31.51 -0.73 -20.78
CA GLU A 384 -31.58 -2.21 -20.65
C GLU A 384 -30.95 -2.84 -19.40
N VAL A 385 -30.28 -2.10 -18.51
CA VAL A 385 -29.95 -2.67 -17.19
C VAL A 385 -31.21 -2.61 -16.34
N THR A 386 -31.99 -3.68 -16.33
CA THR A 386 -33.29 -3.75 -15.64
C THR A 386 -33.19 -4.30 -14.22
N LYS A 387 -32.08 -4.96 -13.87
CA LYS A 387 -31.80 -5.53 -12.55
C LYS A 387 -30.78 -4.68 -11.80
N GLN A 388 -31.01 -4.46 -10.51
CA GLN A 388 -30.02 -3.85 -9.61
C GLN A 388 -28.69 -4.59 -9.72
N THR A 389 -27.63 -3.85 -10.04
CA THR A 389 -26.27 -4.37 -10.20
C THR A 389 -25.33 -3.63 -9.25
N ASN A 390 -24.66 -4.39 -8.38
CA ASN A 390 -23.65 -3.87 -7.47
C ASN A 390 -22.25 -4.12 -8.06
N VAL A 391 -21.49 -3.04 -8.29
CA VAL A 391 -20.15 -3.08 -8.89
C VAL A 391 -19.09 -2.75 -7.84
N LEU A 392 -18.08 -3.60 -7.69
CA LEU A 392 -16.90 -3.32 -6.86
C LEU A 392 -15.72 -2.97 -7.74
N VAL A 393 -15.21 -1.74 -7.62
CA VAL A 393 -13.96 -1.35 -8.28
C VAL A 393 -12.80 -1.53 -7.31
N LEU A 394 -11.81 -2.33 -7.69
CA LEU A 394 -10.63 -2.60 -6.87
C LEU A 394 -9.38 -1.93 -7.44
N CYS A 395 -8.66 -1.20 -6.59
CA CYS A 395 -7.30 -0.74 -6.89
C CYS A 395 -6.33 -1.13 -5.77
N ALA A 396 -5.08 -0.65 -5.81
CA ALA A 396 -4.10 -0.99 -4.77
C ALA A 396 -4.48 -0.39 -3.39
N GLY A 397 -4.96 0.86 -3.35
CA GLY A 397 -5.15 1.62 -2.10
C GLY A 397 -6.50 2.32 -1.92
N GLY A 398 -7.51 1.97 -2.72
CA GLY A 398 -8.87 2.56 -2.63
C GLY A 398 -9.07 3.91 -3.34
N GLY A 399 -8.01 4.72 -3.51
CA GLY A 399 -8.09 6.05 -4.13
C GLY A 399 -8.52 6.02 -5.61
N THR A 400 -7.77 5.32 -6.46
CA THR A 400 -8.05 5.22 -7.90
C THR A 400 -9.39 4.55 -8.19
N SER A 401 -9.75 3.52 -7.42
CA SER A 401 -11.07 2.86 -7.49
C SER A 401 -12.22 3.82 -7.21
N GLY A 402 -12.01 4.78 -6.30
CA GLY A 402 -12.98 5.84 -6.00
C GLY A 402 -13.34 6.70 -7.21
N LEU A 403 -12.39 6.97 -8.11
CA LEU A 403 -12.64 7.76 -9.31
C LEU A 403 -13.70 7.11 -10.21
N LEU A 404 -13.55 5.81 -10.49
CA LEU A 404 -14.47 5.09 -11.37
C LEU A 404 -15.78 4.78 -10.65
N ALA A 405 -15.73 4.37 -9.38
CA ALA A 405 -16.94 4.10 -8.58
C ALA A 405 -17.83 5.35 -8.47
N ASN A 406 -17.24 6.52 -8.24
CA ASN A 406 -17.99 7.78 -8.21
C ASN A 406 -18.55 8.16 -9.58
N ALA A 407 -17.79 7.95 -10.66
CA ALA A 407 -18.26 8.20 -12.02
C ALA A 407 -19.47 7.32 -12.38
N LEU A 408 -19.39 6.01 -12.06
CA LEU A 408 -20.48 5.05 -12.23
C LEU A 408 -21.72 5.43 -11.42
N THR A 409 -21.55 5.70 -10.12
CA THR A 409 -22.67 6.05 -9.23
C THR A 409 -23.35 7.35 -9.66
N LYS A 410 -22.57 8.36 -10.04
CA LYS A 410 -23.12 9.63 -10.55
C LYS A 410 -23.88 9.43 -11.87
N ALA A 411 -23.31 8.68 -12.81
CA ALA A 411 -23.95 8.39 -14.08
C ALA A 411 -25.23 7.57 -13.90
N ALA A 412 -25.21 6.57 -13.03
CA ALA A 412 -26.36 5.73 -12.72
C ALA A 412 -27.55 6.58 -12.22
N GLN A 413 -27.27 7.56 -11.34
CA GLN A 413 -28.28 8.52 -10.87
C GLN A 413 -28.77 9.44 -11.99
N GLU A 414 -27.88 9.97 -12.82
CA GLU A 414 -28.21 10.88 -13.93
C GLU A 414 -29.09 10.22 -15.00
N TYR A 415 -28.79 8.96 -15.35
CA TYR A 415 -29.47 8.23 -16.41
C TYR A 415 -30.57 7.28 -15.90
N GLY A 416 -30.82 7.23 -14.58
CA GLY A 416 -31.84 6.37 -13.97
C GLY A 416 -31.58 4.87 -14.14
N VAL A 417 -30.31 4.47 -14.14
CA VAL A 417 -29.86 3.08 -14.32
C VAL A 417 -29.64 2.44 -12.94
N PRO A 418 -30.13 1.22 -12.67
CA PRO A 418 -30.02 0.58 -11.35
C PRO A 418 -28.63 -0.04 -11.13
N VAL A 419 -27.60 0.81 -11.14
CA VAL A 419 -26.20 0.45 -10.88
C VAL A 419 -25.72 1.20 -9.64
N THR A 420 -25.13 0.50 -8.70
CA THR A 420 -24.39 1.06 -7.57
C THR A 420 -22.95 0.62 -7.66
N ALA A 421 -22.02 1.53 -7.39
CA ALA A 421 -20.59 1.21 -7.42
C ALA A 421 -19.90 1.60 -6.12
N ALA A 422 -19.07 0.69 -5.61
CA ALA A 422 -18.22 0.91 -4.45
C ALA A 422 -16.75 0.79 -4.83
N ALA A 423 -15.89 1.45 -4.07
CA ALA A 423 -14.45 1.39 -4.21
C ALA A 423 -13.85 0.52 -3.10
N GLY A 424 -12.81 -0.25 -3.43
CA GLY A 424 -12.09 -1.07 -2.46
C GLY A 424 -10.60 -1.21 -2.81
N SER A 425 -9.83 -1.69 -1.84
CA SER A 425 -8.45 -2.11 -2.04
C SER A 425 -8.35 -3.62 -2.24
N TYR A 426 -7.44 -4.04 -3.11
CA TYR A 426 -7.08 -5.45 -3.21
C TYR A 426 -6.58 -5.97 -1.84
N GLY A 427 -7.07 -7.14 -1.42
CA GLY A 427 -6.81 -7.72 -0.10
C GLY A 427 -7.87 -7.41 0.97
N ALA A 428 -8.52 -6.25 0.93
CA ALA A 428 -9.56 -5.87 1.90
C ALA A 428 -10.99 -6.26 1.45
N HIS A 429 -11.17 -6.69 0.20
CA HIS A 429 -12.47 -6.95 -0.40
C HIS A 429 -13.10 -8.30 -0.03
N ARG A 430 -12.35 -9.22 0.58
CA ARG A 430 -12.73 -10.64 0.71
C ARG A 430 -14.06 -10.84 1.44
N GLU A 431 -14.32 -10.06 2.47
CA GLU A 431 -15.52 -10.20 3.32
C GLU A 431 -16.78 -9.60 2.68
N ILE A 432 -16.61 -8.62 1.81
CA ILE A 432 -17.71 -7.89 1.15
C ILE A 432 -17.99 -8.44 -0.26
N LEU A 433 -17.14 -9.31 -0.79
CA LEU A 433 -17.17 -9.73 -2.19
C LEU A 433 -18.54 -10.29 -2.61
N GLN A 434 -19.17 -11.07 -1.73
CA GLN A 434 -20.50 -11.67 -1.92
C GLN A 434 -21.65 -10.66 -2.13
N GLU A 435 -21.44 -9.38 -1.83
CA GLU A 435 -22.45 -8.33 -1.98
C GLU A 435 -22.51 -7.75 -3.41
N TYR A 436 -21.58 -8.16 -4.29
CA TYR A 436 -21.39 -7.58 -5.62
C TYR A 436 -21.65 -8.57 -6.75
N ASP A 437 -22.15 -8.06 -7.88
CA ASP A 437 -22.41 -8.83 -9.10
C ASP A 437 -21.23 -8.77 -10.09
N LEU A 438 -20.44 -7.69 -10.04
CA LEU A 438 -19.29 -7.45 -10.91
C LEU A 438 -18.13 -6.84 -10.12
N VAL A 439 -16.93 -7.38 -10.34
CA VAL A 439 -15.67 -6.77 -9.90
C VAL A 439 -14.92 -6.19 -11.10
N VAL A 440 -14.49 -4.93 -10.99
CA VAL A 440 -13.64 -4.27 -11.98
C VAL A 440 -12.27 -3.99 -11.37
N LEU A 441 -11.23 -4.60 -11.92
CA LEU A 441 -9.85 -4.36 -11.52
C LEU A 441 -9.29 -3.13 -12.23
N ALA A 442 -8.80 -2.17 -11.44
CA ALA A 442 -7.98 -1.08 -11.94
C ALA A 442 -6.65 -1.63 -12.52
N PRO A 443 -6.00 -0.90 -13.43
CA PRO A 443 -4.84 -1.41 -14.17
C PRO A 443 -3.69 -1.92 -13.28
N GLN A 444 -3.50 -1.27 -12.14
CA GLN A 444 -2.46 -1.55 -11.13
C GLN A 444 -2.51 -2.97 -10.56
N VAL A 445 -3.72 -3.48 -10.36
CA VAL A 445 -3.99 -4.77 -9.71
C VAL A 445 -4.43 -5.82 -10.72
N ALA A 446 -4.34 -5.50 -12.02
CA ALA A 446 -4.65 -6.42 -13.10
C ALA A 446 -3.71 -7.65 -13.11
N SER A 447 -2.51 -7.55 -12.52
CA SER A 447 -1.62 -8.70 -12.29
C SER A 447 -2.25 -9.76 -11.39
N ASN A 448 -3.19 -9.38 -10.52
CA ASN A 448 -3.88 -10.26 -9.58
C ASN A 448 -5.17 -10.86 -10.18
N TYR A 449 -5.36 -10.75 -11.50
CA TYR A 449 -6.57 -11.23 -12.17
C TYR A 449 -6.81 -12.73 -11.98
N ALA A 450 -5.74 -13.55 -12.03
CA ALA A 450 -5.86 -15.00 -11.83
C ALA A 450 -6.37 -15.34 -10.42
N ASP A 451 -5.81 -14.68 -9.40
CA ASP A 451 -6.23 -14.84 -8.00
C ASP A 451 -7.68 -14.40 -7.81
N MET A 452 -8.03 -13.21 -8.31
CA MET A 452 -9.40 -12.69 -8.24
C MET A 452 -10.40 -13.56 -8.99
N LYS A 453 -9.98 -14.19 -10.09
CA LYS A 453 -10.85 -15.07 -10.87
C LYS A 453 -11.27 -16.29 -10.06
N GLN A 454 -10.36 -16.88 -9.29
CA GLN A 454 -10.70 -18.01 -8.41
C GLN A 454 -11.75 -17.61 -7.36
N GLU A 455 -11.63 -16.41 -6.79
CA GLU A 455 -12.56 -15.92 -5.76
C GLU A 455 -13.94 -15.57 -6.33
N THR A 456 -13.95 -14.88 -7.47
CA THR A 456 -15.19 -14.44 -8.14
C THR A 456 -15.94 -15.60 -8.78
N ASP A 457 -15.25 -16.54 -9.45
CA ASP A 457 -15.88 -17.73 -10.04
C ASP A 457 -16.55 -18.59 -8.96
N ALA A 458 -15.95 -18.74 -7.77
CA ALA A 458 -16.53 -19.49 -6.65
C ALA A 458 -17.83 -18.87 -6.10
N LEU A 459 -18.06 -17.58 -6.34
CA LEU A 459 -19.23 -16.83 -5.91
C LEU A 459 -20.20 -16.53 -7.06
N GLY A 460 -19.88 -16.93 -8.30
CA GLY A 460 -20.67 -16.60 -9.48
C GLY A 460 -20.62 -15.11 -9.88
N ILE A 461 -19.59 -14.39 -9.45
CA ILE A 461 -19.40 -12.96 -9.67
C ILE A 461 -18.63 -12.73 -10.97
N ARG A 462 -19.02 -11.75 -11.78
CA ARG A 462 -18.27 -11.41 -13.00
C ARG A 462 -16.99 -10.65 -12.65
N LEU A 463 -15.93 -10.86 -13.41
CA LEU A 463 -14.64 -10.19 -13.22
C LEU A 463 -14.14 -9.56 -14.52
N ALA A 464 -13.96 -8.24 -14.48
CA ALA A 464 -13.35 -7.46 -15.54
C ALA A 464 -12.02 -6.85 -15.07
N LYS A 465 -11.10 -6.67 -16.01
CA LYS A 465 -9.91 -5.83 -15.82
C LYS A 465 -9.93 -4.71 -16.83
N THR A 466 -9.28 -3.61 -16.48
CA THR A 466 -9.19 -2.43 -17.33
C THR A 466 -7.73 -2.14 -17.67
N GLU A 467 -7.52 -1.56 -18.84
CA GLU A 467 -6.23 -0.98 -19.22
C GLU A 467 -6.16 0.49 -18.77
N GLY A 468 -4.95 1.06 -18.72
CA GLY A 468 -4.71 2.43 -18.26
C GLY A 468 -5.60 3.47 -18.94
N ALA A 469 -5.50 3.58 -20.27
CA ALA A 469 -6.24 4.56 -21.05
C ALA A 469 -7.77 4.35 -20.95
N GLN A 470 -8.21 3.09 -21.02
CA GLN A 470 -9.61 2.72 -20.86
C GLN A 470 -10.12 3.15 -19.48
N TYR A 471 -9.39 2.87 -18.40
CA TYR A 471 -9.81 3.22 -17.05
C TYR A 471 -9.99 4.74 -16.89
N ILE A 472 -9.03 5.54 -17.37
CA ILE A 472 -9.14 7.00 -17.33
C ILE A 472 -10.34 7.49 -18.15
N GLN A 473 -10.61 6.90 -19.30
CA GLN A 473 -11.80 7.23 -20.08
C GLN A 473 -13.08 6.96 -19.29
N LEU A 474 -13.21 5.77 -18.69
CA LEU A 474 -14.39 5.39 -17.91
C LEU A 474 -14.59 6.31 -16.69
N THR A 475 -13.51 6.84 -16.09
CA THR A 475 -13.65 7.83 -14.98
C THR A 475 -14.18 9.19 -15.44
N ARG A 476 -14.09 9.51 -16.73
CA ARG A 476 -14.49 10.80 -17.32
C ARG A 476 -15.78 10.73 -18.12
N ASP A 477 -16.11 9.56 -18.63
CA ASP A 477 -17.31 9.29 -19.40
C ASP A 477 -18.21 8.32 -18.64
N GLY A 478 -19.11 8.88 -17.84
CA GLY A 478 -20.05 8.10 -17.03
C GLY A 478 -20.99 7.21 -17.87
N GLN A 479 -21.37 7.66 -19.07
CA GLN A 479 -22.20 6.87 -19.99
C GLN A 479 -21.40 5.67 -20.54
N GLY A 480 -20.16 5.90 -20.99
CA GLY A 480 -19.25 4.83 -21.38
C GLY A 480 -18.93 3.86 -20.23
N ALA A 481 -18.86 4.34 -18.99
CA ALA A 481 -18.67 3.51 -17.81
C ALA A 481 -19.85 2.56 -17.56
N LEU A 482 -21.09 3.06 -17.65
CA LEU A 482 -22.30 2.24 -17.54
C LEU A 482 -22.39 1.21 -18.67
N GLU A 483 -22.03 1.60 -19.90
CA GLU A 483 -22.00 0.67 -21.02
C GLU A 483 -20.92 -0.42 -20.85
N PHE A 484 -19.75 -0.06 -20.32
CA PHE A 484 -18.72 -1.04 -19.99
C PHE A 484 -19.26 -2.06 -19.00
N VAL A 485 -19.89 -1.63 -17.91
CA VAL A 485 -20.53 -2.53 -16.92
C VAL A 485 -21.54 -3.45 -17.61
N ARG A 486 -22.43 -2.90 -18.45
CA ARG A 486 -23.40 -3.68 -19.21
C ARG A 486 -22.74 -4.79 -20.03
N LYS A 487 -21.65 -4.48 -20.76
CA LYS A 487 -20.93 -5.46 -21.60
C LYS A 487 -20.30 -6.60 -20.80
N GLN A 488 -19.97 -6.39 -19.52
CA GLN A 488 -19.38 -7.44 -18.67
C GLN A 488 -20.42 -8.38 -18.03
N LEU A 489 -21.70 -7.99 -18.04
CA LEU A 489 -22.79 -8.78 -17.47
C LEU A 489 -23.48 -9.69 -18.50
N GLN A 490 -23.32 -9.39 -19.80
CA GLN A 490 -23.65 -10.29 -20.91
C GLN A 490 -22.66 -11.46 -20.90
#